data_AF-A0A847YUN1-F1
#
_entry.id   AF-A0A847YUN1-F1
#
_cell.length_a   1.000
_cell.length_b   1.000
_cell.length_c   1.000
_cell.angle_alpha   90.00
_cell.angle_beta   90.00
_cell.angle_gamma   90.00
#
_symmetry.space_group_name_H-M   'P 1'
#
loop_
_entity.id
_entity.type
_entity.pdbx_description
1 polymer ?
#
loop_
_entity_poly.entity_id
_entity_poly.type
_entity_poly.pdbx_seq_one_letter_code
_entity_poly.pdbx_strand_id
1 'polypeptide(L)'
;MNDRKYREYTREFKAEALELLKRSGKSAGEVERELGITPGLLLKWRARYQILEKEGEAVQIGPSDMEAAKAEIRRLRRELANVEEEREILKKVLNIFSRKSG
;
A
#
# COMPACT_ATOMS: atom_id res chain seq x y z
N MET A 1 -19.30 -21.58 -8.46
CA MET A 1 -18.29 -20.53 -8.22
C MET A 1 -17.05 -21.21 -7.68
N ASN A 2 -15.89 -21.06 -8.34
CA ASN A 2 -14.65 -21.69 -7.87
C ASN A 2 -14.11 -20.86 -6.69
N ASP A 3 -14.22 -21.41 -5.49
CA ASP A 3 -13.71 -20.82 -4.25
C ASP A 3 -12.18 -21.00 -4.22
N ARG A 4 -11.45 -20.18 -4.99
CA ARG A 4 -9.99 -20.19 -4.98
C ARG A 4 -9.52 -19.61 -3.65
N LYS A 5 -9.30 -20.49 -2.68
CA LYS A 5 -8.67 -20.14 -1.41
C LYS A 5 -7.21 -19.75 -1.67
N TYR A 6 -6.93 -18.45 -1.64
CA TYR A 6 -5.57 -17.95 -1.73
C TYR A 6 -4.81 -18.28 -0.46
N ARG A 7 -3.57 -18.77 -0.60
CA ARG A 7 -2.69 -18.97 0.55
C ARG A 7 -2.32 -17.60 1.11
N GLU A 8 -2.67 -17.36 2.36
CA GLU A 8 -2.26 -16.18 3.10
C GLU A 8 -0.95 -16.44 3.82
N TYR A 9 -0.09 -15.42 3.83
CA TYR A 9 1.19 -15.45 4.51
C TYR A 9 1.24 -14.28 5.49
N THR A 10 1.71 -14.58 6.70
CA THR A 10 1.85 -13.60 7.79
C THR A 10 2.86 -12.51 7.40
N ARG A 11 2.88 -11.39 8.14
CA ARG A 11 3.84 -10.31 7.85
C ARG A 11 5.26 -10.74 8.19
N GLU A 12 5.40 -11.52 9.24
CA GLU A 12 6.64 -12.08 9.76
C GLU A 12 7.26 -13.00 8.71
N PHE A 13 6.47 -13.92 8.15
CA PHE A 13 6.94 -14.79 7.06
C PHE A 13 7.40 -13.99 5.84
N LYS A 14 6.64 -12.97 5.45
CA LYS A 14 7.02 -12.10 4.32
C LYS A 14 8.31 -11.34 4.60
N ALA A 15 8.51 -10.88 5.83
CA ALA A 15 9.72 -10.18 6.26
C ALA A 15 10.93 -11.11 6.17
N GLU A 16 10.84 -12.30 6.76
CA GLU A 16 11.90 -13.31 6.69
C GLU A 16 12.21 -13.74 5.25
N ALA A 17 11.19 -13.93 4.42
CA ALA A 17 11.37 -14.33 3.03
C ALA A 17 12.06 -13.23 2.19
N LEU A 18 11.73 -11.96 2.42
CA LEU A 18 12.39 -10.83 1.77
C LEU A 18 13.81 -10.63 2.28
N GLU A 19 14.05 -10.86 3.57
CA GLU A 19 15.40 -10.80 4.16
C GLU A 19 16.28 -11.93 3.64
N LEU A 20 15.73 -13.14 3.54
CA LEU A 20 16.41 -14.27 2.91
C LEU A 20 16.77 -13.96 1.45
N LEU A 21 15.86 -13.34 0.69
CA LEU A 21 16.15 -12.90 -0.67
C LEU A 21 17.30 -11.88 -0.72
N LYS A 22 17.32 -10.93 0.22
CA LYS A 22 18.38 -9.90 0.32
C LYS A 22 19.75 -10.50 0.65
N ARG A 23 19.81 -11.48 1.57
CA ARG A 23 21.06 -12.05 2.09
C ARG A 23 21.60 -13.24 1.30
N SER A 24 20.73 -14.03 0.67
CA SER A 24 21.12 -15.33 0.09
C SER A 24 21.93 -15.24 -1.20
N GLY A 25 21.89 -14.11 -1.92
CA GLY A 25 22.47 -13.98 -3.26
C GLY A 25 21.78 -14.82 -4.35
N LYS A 26 20.71 -15.54 -4.00
CA LYS A 26 19.93 -16.38 -4.91
C LYS A 26 18.92 -15.54 -5.70
N SER A 27 18.48 -16.07 -6.84
CA SER A 27 17.37 -15.49 -7.57
C SER A 27 16.05 -15.64 -6.79
N ALA A 28 15.10 -14.73 -7.03
CA ALA A 28 13.78 -14.81 -6.41
C ALA A 28 13.09 -16.16 -6.67
N GLY A 29 13.24 -16.73 -7.87
CA GLY A 29 12.65 -18.02 -8.21
C GLY A 29 13.27 -19.20 -7.46
N GLU A 30 14.56 -19.14 -7.12
CA GLU A 30 15.20 -20.16 -6.27
C GLU A 30 14.67 -20.11 -4.85
N VAL A 31 14.63 -18.91 -4.26
CA VAL A 31 14.10 -18.71 -2.91
C VAL A 31 12.62 -19.10 -2.84
N GLU A 32 11.82 -18.80 -3.87
CA GLU A 32 10.41 -19.20 -3.94
C GLU A 32 10.23 -20.74 -3.94
N ARG A 33 11.09 -21.46 -4.66
CA ARG A 33 11.08 -22.93 -4.68
C ARG A 33 11.49 -23.50 -3.32
N GLU A 34 12.52 -22.95 -2.70
CA GLU A 34 12.99 -23.38 -1.37
C GLU A 34 11.93 -23.15 -0.28
N LEU A 35 11.21 -22.02 -0.35
CA LEU A 35 10.14 -21.69 0.58
C LEU A 35 8.79 -22.36 0.24
N GLY A 36 8.68 -23.07 -0.89
CA GLY A 36 7.44 -23.71 -1.33
C GLY A 36 6.29 -22.71 -1.58
N ILE A 37 6.62 -21.51 -2.07
CA ILE A 37 5.65 -20.44 -2.35
C ILE A 37 5.42 -20.26 -3.85
N THR A 38 4.30 -19.64 -4.22
CA THR A 38 3.96 -19.43 -5.62
C THR A 38 5.05 -18.63 -6.35
N PRO A 39 5.48 -19.05 -7.54
CA PRO A 39 6.43 -18.28 -8.34
C PRO A 39 5.99 -16.84 -8.61
N GLY A 40 6.92 -15.89 -8.54
CA GLY A 40 6.71 -14.45 -8.70
C GLY A 40 6.10 -13.75 -7.49
N LEU A 41 5.86 -14.46 -6.39
CA LEU A 41 5.30 -13.88 -5.17
C LEU A 41 6.32 -13.00 -4.42
N LEU A 42 7.60 -13.38 -4.39
CA LEU A 42 8.65 -12.56 -3.78
C LEU A 42 8.84 -11.24 -4.51
N LEU A 43 8.80 -11.26 -5.85
CA LEU A 43 8.89 -10.03 -6.65
C LEU A 43 7.71 -9.09 -6.35
N LYS A 44 6.49 -9.64 -6.21
CA LYS A 44 5.31 -8.87 -5.80
C LYS A 44 5.45 -8.30 -4.40
N TRP A 45 6.01 -9.06 -3.46
CA TRP A 45 6.25 -8.58 -2.10
C TRP A 45 7.32 -7.49 -2.08
N ARG A 46 8.42 -7.66 -2.79
CA ARG A 46 9.49 -6.65 -2.92
C ARG A 46 9.01 -5.34 -3.53
N ALA A 47 8.04 -5.38 -4.45
CA ALA A 47 7.46 -4.16 -5.01
C ALA A 47 6.55 -3.41 -4.03
N ARG A 48 5.85 -4.14 -3.15
CA ARG A 48 4.89 -3.57 -2.20
C ARG A 48 5.49 -3.21 -0.85
N TYR A 49 6.57 -3.87 -0.47
CA TYR A 49 7.13 -3.79 0.85
C TYR A 49 8.62 -3.48 0.82
N GLN A 50 9.06 -2.76 1.85
CA GLN A 50 10.46 -2.56 2.16
C GLN A 50 10.77 -3.12 3.55
N ILE A 51 12.01 -3.57 3.72
CA ILE A 51 12.52 -4.07 4.99
C ILE A 51 12.79 -2.87 5.89
N LEU A 52 12.23 -2.89 7.09
CA LEU A 52 12.48 -1.90 8.14
C LEU A 52 13.50 -2.52 9.09
N GLU A 53 14.76 -2.13 8.94
CA GLU A 53 15.83 -2.54 9.85
C GLU A 53 15.93 -1.53 10.99
N LYS A 54 15.75 -2.02 12.21
CA LYS A 54 16.05 -1.29 13.44
C LYS A 54 17.03 -2.11 14.26
N GLU A 55 18.07 -1.45 14.77
CA GLU A 55 19.12 -2.10 15.53
C GLU A 55 18.54 -2.74 16.79
N GLY A 56 18.74 -4.05 16.96
CA GLY A 56 18.23 -4.81 18.12
C GLY A 56 16.76 -5.26 18.04
N GLU A 57 16.04 -4.98 16.95
CA GLU A 57 14.66 -5.43 16.76
C GLU A 57 14.55 -6.54 15.70
N ALA A 58 13.46 -7.31 15.76
CA ALA A 58 13.13 -8.28 14.71
C ALA A 58 12.89 -7.58 13.37
N VAL A 59 13.21 -8.28 12.27
CA VAL A 59 13.00 -7.75 10.92
C VAL A 59 11.51 -7.51 10.68
N GLN A 60 11.16 -6.28 10.30
CA GLN A 60 9.79 -5.88 9.97
C GLN A 60 9.67 -5.45 8.52
N ILE A 61 8.44 -5.43 8.00
CA ILE A 61 8.14 -4.91 6.67
C ILE A 61 7.12 -3.78 6.72
N GLY A 62 7.43 -2.70 6.02
CA GLY A 62 6.54 -1.57 5.79
C GLY A 62 6.14 -1.45 4.32
N PRO A 63 5.16 -0.61 3.97
CA PRO A 63 4.90 -0.24 2.57
C PRO A 63 6.18 0.29 1.92
N SER A 64 6.41 -0.03 0.65
CA SER A 64 7.46 0.64 -0.13
C SER A 64 7.15 2.13 -0.26
N ASP A 65 8.16 2.96 -0.46
CA ASP A 65 7.99 4.41 -0.64
C ASP A 65 6.98 4.74 -1.75
N MET A 66 6.98 3.97 -2.84
CA MET A 66 6.00 4.09 -3.93
C MET A 66 4.57 3.80 -3.45
N GLU A 67 4.36 2.73 -2.67
CA GLU A 67 3.02 2.41 -2.16
C GLU A 67 2.57 3.41 -1.10
N ALA A 68 3.48 3.90 -0.25
CA ALA A 68 3.21 4.99 0.68
C ALA A 68 2.80 6.28 -0.05
N ALA A 69 3.55 6.69 -1.08
CA ALA A 69 3.23 7.85 -1.90
C ALA A 69 1.88 7.72 -2.61
N LYS A 70 1.56 6.53 -3.16
CA LYS A 70 0.24 6.27 -3.76
C LYS A 70 -0.88 6.38 -2.74
N ALA A 71 -0.68 5.88 -1.51
CA ALA A 71 -1.68 5.99 -0.45
C ALA A 71 -1.94 7.45 -0.09
N GLU A 72 -0.87 8.25 -0.01
CA GLU A 72 -0.97 9.68 0.28
C GLU A 72 -1.66 10.46 -0.84
N ILE A 73 -1.32 10.20 -2.10
CA ILE A 73 -2.02 10.79 -3.25
C ILE A 73 -3.52 10.49 -3.22
N ARG A 74 -3.92 9.27 -2.87
CA ARG A 74 -5.34 8.92 -2.72
C ARG A 74 -6.01 9.64 -1.54
N ARG A 75 -5.28 9.89 -0.45
CA ARG A 75 -5.78 10.69 0.68
C ARG A 75 -6.01 12.13 0.26
N LEU A 76 -4.99 12.77 -0.32
CA LEU A 76 -5.04 14.16 -0.76
C LEU A 76 -6.12 14.40 -1.83
N ARG A 77 -6.30 13.47 -2.78
CA ARG A 77 -7.38 13.58 -3.77
C ARG A 77 -8.78 13.55 -3.15
N ARG A 78 -8.99 12.76 -2.09
CA ARG A 78 -10.27 12.73 -1.38
C ARG A 78 -10.50 14.03 -0.61
N GLU A 79 -9.48 14.53 0.06
CA GLU A 79 -9.56 15.81 0.78
C GLU A 79 -9.84 16.98 -0.16
N LEU A 80 -9.16 17.02 -1.32
CA LEU A 80 -9.41 18.03 -2.34
C LEU A 80 -10.86 17.97 -2.83
N ALA A 81 -11.36 16.77 -3.14
CA ALA A 81 -12.75 16.60 -3.59
C ALA A 81 -13.77 17.08 -2.55
N ASN A 82 -13.54 16.78 -1.26
CA ASN A 82 -14.40 17.24 -0.17
C ASN A 82 -14.40 18.78 -0.06
N VAL A 83 -13.22 19.40 -0.11
CA VAL A 83 -13.09 20.86 -0.02
C VAL A 83 -13.73 21.55 -1.23
N GLU A 84 -13.58 20.97 -2.43
CA GLU A 84 -14.24 21.47 -3.64
C GLU A 84 -15.77 21.40 -3.52
N GLU A 85 -16.31 20.30 -2.98
CA GLU A 85 -17.74 20.14 -2.73
C GLU A 85 -18.26 21.16 -1.71
N GLU A 86 -17.58 21.32 -0.57
CA GLU A 86 -17.93 22.31 0.44
C GLU A 86 -17.94 23.73 -0.15
N ARG A 87 -16.94 24.07 -0.95
CA ARG A 87 -16.87 25.36 -1.64
C ARG A 87 -18.03 25.57 -2.59
N GLU A 88 -18.40 24.55 -3.37
CA GLU A 88 -19.54 24.63 -4.29
C GLU A 88 -20.87 24.78 -3.54
N ILE A 89 -21.05 24.10 -2.41
CA ILE A 89 -22.21 24.28 -1.54
C ILE A 89 -22.27 25.73 -1.04
N LEU A 90 -21.18 26.27 -0.50
CA LEU A 90 -21.13 27.65 0.00
C LEU A 90 -21.45 28.68 -1.09
N LYS A 91 -20.90 28.51 -2.30
CA LYS A 91 -21.24 29.38 -3.44
C LYS A 91 -22.73 29.33 -3.79
N LYS A 92 -23.33 28.14 -3.83
CA LYS A 92 -24.76 27.97 -4.10
C LYS A 92 -25.60 28.70 -3.05
N VAL A 93 -25.24 28.56 -1.78
CA VAL A 93 -25.90 29.23 -0.66
C VAL A 93 -25.81 30.75 -0.80
N LEU A 94 -24.61 31.31 -1.03
CA LEU A 94 -24.43 32.75 -1.23
C LEU A 94 -25.25 33.29 -2.42
N ASN A 95 -25.25 32.58 -3.54
CA ASN A 95 -26.03 32.96 -4.73
C ASN A 95 -27.54 33.00 -4.44
N ILE A 96 -28.06 32.08 -3.62
CA ILE A 96 -29.46 32.09 -3.19
C ILE A 96 -29.74 33.32 -2.32
N PHE A 97 -28.88 33.60 -1.33
CA PHE A 97 -29.06 34.75 -0.45
C PHE A 97 -28.98 36.09 -1.19
N SER A 98 -27.99 36.29 -2.07
CA SER A 98 -27.87 37.53 -2.84
C SER A 98 -29.05 37.79 -3.78
N ARG A 99 -29.73 36.76 -4.29
CA ARG A 99 -30.94 36.91 -5.13
C ARG A 99 -32.21 37.25 -4.33
N LYS A 100 -32.23 36.93 -3.02
CA LYS A 100 -33.42 37.11 -2.16
C LYS A 100 -33.43 38.45 -1.43
N SER A 101 -32.30 39.17 -1.42
CA SER A 101 -32.12 40.47 -0.77
C SER A 101 -32.14 41.66 -1.74
N GLY A 102 -32.45 41.42 -3.02
CA GLY A 102 -32.67 42.45 -4.05
C GLY A 102 -34.12 42.54 -4.48
#